data_AF-A0A959H1R8-F1
#
_entry.id   AF-A0A959H1R8-F1
#
_cell.length_a   1.000
_cell.length_b   1.000
_cell.length_c   1.000
_cell.angle_alpha   90.00
_cell.angle_beta   90.00
_cell.angle_gamma   90.00
#
_symmetry.space_group_name_H-M   'P 1'
#
loop_
_entity.id
_entity.type
_entity.pdbx_description
1 polymer ?
#
loop_
_entity_poly.entity_id
_entity_poly.type
_entity_poly.pdbx_seq_one_letter_code
_entity_poly.pdbx_strand_id
1 'polypeptide(L)'
;MAQTRKNKRIAIIGAGCSGLAAIKALTEQGLTDLVCFEKNDQIGGNWVYTAAEGHSSVCETTHIISSKWLSRYSDFPMPEDYPDYPSHREVLAYFQAYAKKF
;
A
#
# COMPACT_ATOMS: atom_id res chain seq x y z
N MET A 1 24.55 17.86 -24.21
CA MET A 1 23.77 16.71 -24.73
C MET A 1 23.06 16.07 -23.56
N ALA A 2 21.73 15.98 -23.60
CA ALA A 2 20.96 15.33 -22.53
C ALA A 2 21.17 13.82 -22.63
N GLN A 3 21.76 13.21 -21.58
CA GLN A 3 21.92 11.77 -21.49
C GLN A 3 20.51 11.14 -21.50
N THR A 4 20.18 10.37 -22.54
CA THR A 4 18.97 9.55 -22.57
C THR A 4 19.02 8.61 -21.36
N ARG A 5 18.21 8.86 -20.33
CA ARG A 5 18.13 7.97 -19.17
C ARG A 5 17.69 6.61 -19.69
N LYS A 6 18.60 5.63 -19.65
CA LYS A 6 18.30 4.23 -19.94
C LYS A 6 17.07 3.84 -19.10
N ASN A 7 15.99 3.39 -19.75
CA ASN A 7 14.74 3.08 -19.05
C ASN A 7 15.04 1.92 -18.08
N LYS A 8 15.13 2.24 -16.78
CA LYS A 8 15.47 1.25 -15.75
C LYS A 8 14.20 0.49 -15.42
N ARG A 9 14.25 -0.83 -15.59
CA ARG A 9 13.22 -1.73 -15.06
C ARG A 9 13.40 -1.89 -13.56
N ILE A 10 12.36 -1.63 -12.78
CA ILE A 10 12.41 -1.63 -11.32
C ILE A 10 11.50 -2.72 -10.77
N ALA A 11 12.07 -3.60 -9.94
CA ALA A 11 11.31 -4.59 -9.20
C ALA A 11 10.95 -4.05 -7.81
N ILE A 12 9.67 -4.09 -7.46
CA ILE A 12 9.15 -3.81 -6.12
C ILE A 12 8.72 -5.15 -5.52
N ILE A 13 9.23 -5.50 -4.33
CA ILE A 13 8.89 -6.75 -3.66
C ILE A 13 7.93 -6.44 -2.49
N GLY A 14 6.70 -6.92 -2.60
CA GLY A 14 5.58 -6.67 -1.69
C GLY A 14 4.71 -5.50 -2.13
N ALA A 15 3.39 -5.70 -2.09
CA ALA A 15 2.33 -4.73 -2.35
C ALA A 15 1.55 -4.36 -1.08
N GLY A 16 2.25 -4.31 0.06
CA GLY A 16 1.77 -3.67 1.29
C GLY A 16 1.90 -2.14 1.23
N CYS A 17 1.72 -1.47 2.37
CA CYS A 17 1.74 -0.01 2.45
C CYS A 17 3.02 0.63 1.86
N SER A 18 4.20 0.06 2.13
CA SER A 18 5.47 0.54 1.59
C SER A 18 5.60 0.32 0.08
N GLY A 19 5.12 -0.82 -0.42
CA GLY A 19 5.15 -1.15 -1.85
C GLY A 19 4.28 -0.22 -2.67
N LEU A 20 3.05 0.04 -2.21
CA LEU A 20 2.14 0.99 -2.84
C LEU A 20 2.72 2.41 -2.87
N ALA A 21 3.30 2.86 -1.75
CA ALA A 21 3.94 4.18 -1.68
C ALA A 21 5.15 4.27 -2.64
N ALA A 22 5.97 3.21 -2.71
CA ALA A 22 7.11 3.15 -3.62
C ALA A 22 6.67 3.20 -5.09
N ILE A 23 5.65 2.43 -5.47
CA ILE A 23 5.10 2.44 -6.83
C ILE A 23 4.64 3.86 -7.19
N LYS A 24 3.82 4.49 -6.35
CA LYS A 24 3.35 5.86 -6.61
C LYS A 24 4.52 6.84 -6.75
N ALA A 25 5.44 6.84 -5.79
CA ALA A 25 6.57 7.76 -5.80
C ALA A 25 7.46 7.60 -7.04
N LEU A 26 7.69 6.35 -7.49
CA LEU A 26 8.45 6.09 -8.71
C LEU A 26 7.70 6.55 -9.97
N THR A 27 6.38 6.28 -10.04
CA THR A 27 5.53 6.75 -11.14
C THR A 27 5.54 8.28 -11.23
N GLU A 28 5.46 9.00 -10.11
CA GLU A 28 5.52 10.47 -10.08
C GLU A 28 6.87 11.04 -10.56
N GLN A 29 7.95 10.27 -10.45
CA GLN A 29 9.26 10.62 -11.01
C GLN A 29 9.39 10.29 -12.51
N GLY A 30 8.29 9.87 -13.15
CA GLY A 30 8.24 9.51 -14.56
C GLY A 30 8.87 8.14 -14.87
N LEU A 31 9.06 7.28 -13.87
CA LEU A 31 9.56 5.92 -14.06
C LEU A 31 8.38 5.00 -14.40
N THR A 32 8.40 4.42 -15.59
CA THR A 32 7.23 3.73 -16.16
C THR A 32 7.40 2.21 -16.28
N ASP A 33 8.63 1.69 -16.19
CA ASP A 33 8.90 0.24 -16.24
C ASP A 33 9.05 -0.33 -14.82
N LEU A 34 7.90 -0.48 -14.14
CA LEU A 34 7.80 -0.99 -12.78
C LEU A 34 7.14 -2.38 -12.78
N VAL A 35 7.68 -3.31 -12.00
CA VAL A 35 7.06 -4.62 -11.76
C VAL A 35 6.97 -4.84 -10.26
N CYS A 36 5.75 -5.01 -9.74
CA CYS A 36 5.53 -5.37 -8.35
C CYS A 36 5.27 -6.88 -8.24
N PHE A 37 5.96 -7.52 -7.32
CA PHE A 37 5.75 -8.93 -6.97
C PHE A 37 5.16 -8.99 -5.57
N GLU A 38 3.92 -9.46 -5.47
CA GLU A 38 3.24 -9.73 -4.20
C GLU A 38 3.02 -11.25 -4.08
N LYS A 39 3.22 -11.78 -2.88
CA LYS A 39 3.03 -13.20 -2.59
C LYS A 39 1.55 -13.53 -2.42
N ASN A 40 0.77 -12.61 -1.88
CA ASN A 40 -0.65 -12.77 -1.67
C ASN A 40 -1.45 -12.61 -2.96
N ASP A 41 -2.70 -13.08 -2.94
CA ASP A 41 -3.64 -12.92 -4.04
C ASP A 41 -4.20 -11.49 -4.17
N GLN A 42 -3.84 -10.61 -3.24
CA GLN A 42 -4.26 -9.20 -3.23
C GLN A 42 -3.26 -8.29 -2.53
N ILE A 43 -3.36 -7.00 -2.81
CA ILE A 43 -2.58 -5.94 -2.16
C ILE A 43 -3.00 -5.73 -0.70
N GLY A 44 -2.18 -4.97 0.04
CA GLY A 44 -2.45 -4.61 1.43
C GLY A 44 -1.51 -5.29 2.43
N GLY A 45 -0.83 -6.36 2.02
CA GLY A 45 0.19 -7.04 2.83
C GLY A 45 -0.39 -7.51 4.17
N ASN A 46 0.23 -7.09 5.29
CA ASN A 46 -0.15 -7.47 6.65
C ASN A 46 -1.64 -7.23 7.00
N TRP A 47 -2.30 -6.31 6.30
CA TRP A 47 -3.69 -5.92 6.55
C TRP A 47 -4.72 -6.88 5.91
N VAL A 48 -4.25 -7.82 5.09
CA VAL A 48 -5.03 -8.92 4.54
C VAL A 48 -5.10 -10.04 5.57
N TYR A 49 -6.04 -9.94 6.50
CA TYR A 49 -6.25 -10.98 7.51
C TYR A 49 -6.59 -12.33 6.86
N THR A 50 -5.95 -13.39 7.34
CA THR A 50 -6.32 -14.78 7.05
C THR A 50 -6.11 -15.65 8.29
N ALA A 51 -7.01 -16.62 8.49
CA ALA A 51 -6.87 -17.64 9.52
C ALA A 51 -5.93 -18.79 9.11
N ALA A 52 -5.44 -18.80 7.87
CA ALA A 52 -4.56 -19.85 7.35
C ALA A 52 -3.12 -19.71 7.87
N GLU A 53 -2.47 -20.83 8.13
CA GLU A 53 -1.06 -20.89 8.53
C GLU A 53 -0.11 -20.50 7.38
N GLY A 54 1.08 -19.99 7.71
CA GLY A 54 2.14 -19.68 6.74
C GLY A 54 2.04 -18.31 6.05
N HIS A 55 1.07 -17.48 6.47
CA HIS A 55 0.93 -16.09 6.06
C HIS A 55 0.98 -15.16 7.28
N SER A 56 1.88 -14.17 7.27
CA SER A 56 1.94 -13.16 8.32
C SER A 56 0.89 -12.09 8.04
N SER A 57 -0.22 -12.14 8.78
CA SER A 57 -1.24 -11.08 8.81
C SER A 57 -1.53 -10.64 10.25
N VAL A 58 -2.21 -9.51 10.38
CA VAL A 58 -2.79 -9.05 11.65
C VAL A 58 -3.81 -10.04 12.20
N CYS A 59 -4.30 -9.80 13.42
CA CYS A 59 -5.42 -10.56 13.97
C CYS A 59 -6.76 -10.04 13.41
N GLU A 60 -7.81 -10.87 13.46
CA GLU A 60 -9.15 -10.52 12.97
C GLU A 60 -9.70 -9.23 13.60
N THR A 61 -9.37 -8.97 14.86
CA THR A 61 -9.89 -7.83 15.63
C THR A 61 -8.93 -6.64 15.67
N THR A 62 -7.83 -6.68 14.90
CA THR A 62 -6.82 -5.62 14.93
C THR A 62 -7.38 -4.28 14.46
N HIS A 63 -7.05 -3.25 15.24
CA HIS A 63 -7.19 -1.83 14.88
C HIS A 63 -5.81 -1.18 14.91
N ILE A 64 -5.62 -0.10 14.15
CA ILE A 64 -4.37 0.68 14.26
C ILE A 64 -4.28 1.36 15.63
N ILE A 65 -3.07 1.43 16.17
CA ILE A 65 -2.81 2.11 17.46
C ILE A 65 -2.48 3.60 17.29
N SER A 66 -2.31 4.06 16.05
CA SER A 66 -2.08 5.46 15.69
C SER A 66 -3.32 6.05 15.04
N SER A 67 -3.57 7.34 15.25
CA SER A 67 -4.73 8.01 14.66
C SER A 67 -4.72 7.94 13.12
N LYS A 68 -5.91 7.87 12.50
CA LYS A 68 -6.10 7.93 11.03
C LYS A 68 -5.44 9.18 10.40
N TRP A 69 -5.40 10.28 11.14
CA TRP A 69 -4.79 11.54 10.68
C TRP A 69 -3.27 11.45 10.55
N LEU A 70 -2.64 10.63 11.39
CA LEU A 70 -1.19 10.40 11.39
C LEU A 70 -0.79 9.17 10.54
N SER A 71 -1.75 8.31 10.20
CA SER A 71 -1.50 7.03 9.52
C SER A 71 -1.86 7.03 8.03
N ARG A 72 -2.42 8.14 7.53
CA ARG A 72 -2.74 8.36 6.12
C ARG A 72 -1.49 8.66 5.28
N TYR A 73 -1.58 8.43 3.97
CA TYR A 73 -0.60 8.97 3.03
C TYR A 73 -0.77 10.48 2.94
N SER A 74 0.32 11.20 2.71
CA SER A 74 0.37 12.67 2.78
C SER A 74 -0.60 13.37 1.82
N ASP A 75 -0.90 12.73 0.68
CA ASP A 75 -1.72 13.26 -0.40
C ASP A 75 -3.01 12.43 -0.65
N PHE A 76 -3.30 11.50 0.25
CA PHE A 76 -4.51 10.69 0.20
C PHE A 76 -5.08 10.52 1.60
N PRO A 77 -6.07 11.35 1.99
CA PRO A 77 -6.68 11.23 3.30
C PRO A 77 -7.49 9.95 3.42
N MET A 78 -7.51 9.36 4.62
CA MET A 78 -8.51 8.36 4.97
C MET A 78 -9.92 8.98 4.97
N PRO A 79 -10.97 8.20 4.66
CA PRO A 79 -12.36 8.69 4.69
C PRO A 79 -12.74 9.37 6.02
N GLU A 80 -13.62 10.37 5.93
CA GLU A 80 -14.08 11.13 7.11
C GLU A 80 -14.89 10.27 8.08
N ASP A 81 -15.64 9.31 7.55
CA ASP A 81 -16.51 8.37 8.28
C ASP A 81 -15.76 7.23 8.98
N TYR A 82 -14.46 7.03 8.68
CA TYR A 82 -13.64 6.09 9.45
C TYR A 82 -13.50 6.52 10.91
N PRO A 83 -13.42 5.58 11.87
CA PRO A 83 -13.10 5.92 13.25
C PRO A 83 -11.67 6.48 13.34
N ASP A 84 -11.34 7.14 14.45
CA ASP A 84 -10.00 7.68 14.67
C ASP A 84 -8.91 6.59 14.68
N TYR A 85 -9.28 5.35 15.04
CA TYR A 85 -8.43 4.17 15.01
C TYR A 85 -9.07 3.05 14.16
N PRO A 86 -8.95 3.10 12.82
CA PRO A 86 -9.53 2.13 11.90
C PRO A 86 -9.16 0.68 12.18
N SER A 87 -10.12 -0.20 11.92
CA SER A 87 -9.96 -1.65 11.87
C SER A 87 -9.07 -2.07 10.71
N HIS A 88 -8.55 -3.30 10.76
CA HIS A 88 -7.74 -3.84 9.67
C HIS A 88 -8.47 -3.85 8.32
N ARG A 89 -9.80 -4.04 8.32
CA ARG A 89 -10.63 -4.07 7.11
C ARG A 89 -10.71 -2.69 6.46
N GLU A 90 -10.88 -1.66 7.28
CA GLU A 90 -10.90 -0.26 6.84
C GLU A 90 -9.53 0.16 6.31
N VAL A 91 -8.44 -0.22 6.98
CA VAL A 91 -7.07 0.05 6.50
C VAL A 91 -6.81 -0.66 5.15
N LEU A 92 -7.25 -1.91 5.01
CA LEU A 92 -7.15 -2.63 3.74
C LEU A 92 -7.95 -1.93 2.62
N ALA A 93 -9.20 -1.55 2.90
CA ALA A 93 -10.04 -0.83 1.94
C ALA A 93 -9.43 0.53 1.53
N TYR A 94 -8.79 1.23 2.48
CA TYR A 94 -8.04 2.45 2.19
C TYR A 94 -6.85 2.19 1.25
N PHE A 95 -6.07 1.12 1.44
CA PHE A 95 -4.99 0.77 0.52
C PHE A 95 -5.49 0.38 -0.87
N GLN A 96 -6.62 -0.33 -0.94
CA GLN A 96 -7.27 -0.64 -2.22
C GLN A 96 -7.75 0.62 -2.94
N ALA A 97 -8.33 1.58 -2.20
CA ALA A 97 -8.74 2.87 -2.76
C ALA A 97 -7.53 3.69 -3.26
N TYR A 98 -6.42 3.68 -2.52
CA TYR A 98 -5.19 4.35 -2.92
C TYR A 98 -4.63 3.77 -4.23
N ALA A 99 -4.50 2.44 -4.31
CA ALA A 99 -4.01 1.74 -5.50
C ALA A 99 -4.95 1.86 -6.72
N LYS A 100 -6.25 2.12 -6.49
CA LYS A 100 -7.19 2.40 -7.58
C LYS A 100 -7.05 3.83 -8.11
N LYS A 101 -6.63 4.76 -7.25
CA LYS A 101 -6.50 6.18 -7.60
C LYS A 101 -5.21 6.50 -8.36
N PHE A 102 -4.11 5.81 -8.02
CA PHE A 102 -2.76 6.06 -8.52
C PHE A 102 -2.17 4.81 -9.17
#